data_AF-A0A2H6AIJ0-F1
#
_entry.id   AF-A0A2H6AIJ0-F1
#
_cell.length_a   1.000
_cell.length_b   1.000
_cell.length_c   1.000
_cell.angle_alpha   90.00
_cell.angle_beta   90.00
_cell.angle_gamma   90.00
#
_symmetry.space_group_name_H-M   'P 1'
#
loop_
_entity.id
_entity.type
_entity.pdbx_description
1 polymer ?
#
loop_
_entity_poly.entity_id
_entity_poly.type
_entity_poly.pdbx_seq_one_letter_code
_entity_poly.pdbx_strand_id
1 'polypeptide(L)'
;MFKVKSSNYRYSCFLKAISFCARVYTNSRLFFNELFTITPFFQFPGENGKKVSVEYVALKRKGGYILLRDGRPIYETPYHSELLLFLLDCFLDDFIKSIDGYLLIHAAVLVKNGRAIVLPAKSRSGKSTLSIALIKSGFRYLSDEVAAINLKTLKVRGFPRSIAIRKKTLSLFPSLEPEINYRFFSFPGAKGTVELHFGIPSRRKTASITKSFPVSSIIFPVYTPNGTTSIDGLGKAQAVFNVMRCSFNQRKLKDKVFKTAVNLVRQTDCYILRTKELSKACEIISNLI
;
A
#
# COMPACT_ATOMS: atom_id res chain seq x y z
N MET A 1 25.20 5.34 -22.99
CA MET A 1 25.13 4.99 -21.55
C MET A 1 25.15 6.29 -20.75
N PHE A 2 24.00 6.78 -20.26
CA PHE A 2 23.92 8.02 -19.49
C PHE A 2 24.55 7.81 -18.10
N LYS A 3 25.87 7.98 -17.97
CA LYS A 3 26.53 8.06 -16.66
C LYS A 3 26.27 9.45 -16.08
N VAL A 4 25.19 9.59 -15.32
CA VAL A 4 24.96 10.81 -14.55
C VAL A 4 25.95 10.82 -13.37
N LYS A 5 26.87 11.79 -13.36
CA LYS A 5 27.90 11.93 -12.30
C LYS A 5 27.22 12.15 -10.94
N SER A 6 27.78 11.54 -9.89
CA SER A 6 27.28 11.62 -8.50
C SER A 6 27.16 13.06 -7.96
N SER A 7 27.96 13.99 -8.49
CA SER A 7 27.93 15.42 -8.15
C SER A 7 26.64 16.15 -8.58
N ASN A 8 25.80 15.53 -9.42
CA ASN A 8 24.55 16.15 -9.89
C ASN A 8 23.35 15.90 -8.98
N TYR A 9 23.51 15.11 -7.92
CA TYR A 9 22.42 14.75 -7.00
C TYR A 9 22.57 15.49 -5.69
N ARG A 10 21.56 16.30 -5.35
CA ARG A 10 21.56 17.10 -4.12
C ARG A 10 20.80 16.41 -2.99
N TYR A 11 19.88 15.52 -3.31
CA TYR A 11 19.05 14.82 -2.34
C TYR A 11 19.01 13.32 -2.65
N SER A 12 19.00 12.49 -1.60
CA SER A 12 18.82 11.05 -1.73
C SER A 12 18.07 10.48 -0.55
N CYS A 13 17.32 9.40 -0.78
CA CYS A 13 16.68 8.62 0.28
C CYS A 13 16.67 7.13 -0.08
N PHE A 14 16.40 6.31 0.92
CA PHE A 14 16.09 4.89 0.73
C PHE A 14 14.58 4.69 0.88
N LEU A 15 13.99 3.95 -0.04
CA LEU A 15 12.64 3.41 0.07
C LEU A 15 12.74 1.91 0.33
N LYS A 16 12.15 1.44 1.42
CA LYS A 16 12.27 0.04 1.83
C LYS A 16 10.95 -0.56 2.23
N ALA A 17 10.73 -1.77 1.75
CA ALA A 17 9.60 -2.62 2.12
C ALA A 17 10.10 -4.04 2.35
N ILE A 18 9.93 -4.54 3.56
CA ILE A 18 10.41 -5.88 3.97
C ILE A 18 11.93 -6.01 3.76
N SER A 19 12.37 -6.79 2.76
CA SER A 19 13.78 -6.99 2.40
C SER A 19 14.16 -6.25 1.12
N PHE A 20 13.21 -5.67 0.39
CA PHE A 20 13.48 -4.89 -0.81
C PHE A 20 13.87 -3.46 -0.43
N CYS A 21 14.94 -2.97 -1.03
CA CYS A 21 15.45 -1.62 -0.80
C CYS A 21 15.78 -0.95 -2.13
N ALA A 22 15.17 0.19 -2.38
CA ALA A 22 15.49 1.06 -3.50
C ALA A 22 16.20 2.32 -3.01
N ARG A 23 17.19 2.78 -3.77
CA ARG A 23 17.82 4.09 -3.54
C ARG A 23 17.26 5.08 -4.54
N VAL A 24 16.80 6.23 -4.06
CA VAL A 24 16.26 7.30 -4.91
C VAL A 24 17.18 8.51 -4.82
N TYR A 25 17.58 9.03 -5.96
CA TYR A 25 18.35 10.26 -6.11
C TYR A 25 17.54 11.32 -6.84
N THR A 26 17.73 12.58 -6.46
CA THR A 26 17.15 13.71 -7.20
C THR A 26 17.95 15.00 -7.03
N ASN A 27 17.85 15.89 -8.01
CA ASN A 27 18.31 17.28 -7.92
C ASN A 27 17.17 18.25 -7.53
N SER A 28 15.92 17.78 -7.41
CA SER A 28 14.75 18.62 -7.13
C SER A 28 14.33 18.51 -5.66
N ARG A 29 14.46 19.63 -4.92
CA ARG A 29 13.99 19.71 -3.52
C ARG A 29 12.47 19.50 -3.42
N LEU A 30 11.72 20.03 -4.37
CA LEU A 30 10.26 19.88 -4.42
C LEU A 30 9.86 18.40 -4.52
N PHE A 31 10.40 17.70 -5.52
CA PHE A 31 10.15 16.26 -5.69
C PHE A 31 10.56 15.46 -4.46
N PHE A 32 11.74 15.77 -3.89
CA PHE A 32 12.23 15.12 -2.69
C PHE A 32 11.27 15.30 -1.50
N ASN A 33 10.81 16.52 -1.24
CA ASN A 33 9.90 16.82 -0.15
C ASN A 33 8.54 16.13 -0.32
N GLU A 34 8.00 16.11 -1.53
CA GLU A 34 6.72 15.45 -1.81
C GLU A 34 6.80 13.94 -1.67
N LEU A 35 7.84 13.33 -2.25
CA LEU A 35 8.16 11.92 -2.03
C LEU A 35 8.24 11.64 -0.54
N PHE A 36 8.99 12.47 0.20
CA PHE A 36 9.17 12.30 1.64
C PHE A 36 7.84 12.32 2.39
N THR A 37 6.96 13.25 2.01
CA THR A 37 5.66 13.48 2.62
C THR A 37 4.69 12.33 2.42
N ILE A 38 4.65 11.71 1.23
CA ILE A 38 3.69 10.63 0.93
C ILE A 38 4.26 9.22 1.17
N THR A 39 5.57 9.10 1.40
CA THR A 39 6.24 7.82 1.71
C THR A 39 6.89 7.78 3.10
N PRO A 40 6.31 8.39 4.16
CA PRO A 40 7.03 8.58 5.43
C PRO A 40 7.37 7.26 6.13
N PHE A 41 6.74 6.16 5.71
CA PHE A 41 6.96 4.83 6.26
C PHE A 41 7.98 4.00 5.47
N PHE A 42 8.43 4.44 4.29
CA PHE A 42 9.43 3.70 3.52
C PHE A 42 10.87 4.08 3.90
N GLN A 43 11.04 5.14 4.69
CA GLN A 43 12.31 5.82 4.84
C GLN A 43 13.06 5.34 6.08
N PHE A 44 14.29 4.90 5.87
CA PHE A 44 15.22 4.52 6.92
C PHE A 44 16.49 5.36 6.77
N PRO A 45 16.88 6.18 7.77
CA PRO A 45 18.15 6.87 7.75
C PRO A 45 19.31 5.87 7.92
N GLY A 46 20.35 6.02 7.10
CA GLY A 46 21.62 5.29 7.23
C GLY A 46 21.52 3.78 7.02
N GLU A 47 21.63 3.30 5.78
CA GLU A 47 21.78 1.87 5.49
C GLU A 47 23.19 1.57 4.96
N ASN A 48 24.21 1.63 5.83
CA ASN A 48 25.51 1.03 5.54
C ASN A 48 25.34 -0.49 5.50
N GLY A 49 25.81 -1.13 4.42
CA GLY A 49 25.97 -2.59 4.33
C GLY A 49 24.80 -3.42 3.78
N LYS A 50 23.69 -2.80 3.33
CA LYS A 50 22.61 -3.54 2.64
C LYS A 50 22.69 -3.43 1.13
N LYS A 51 22.40 -4.55 0.44
CA LYS A 51 22.34 -4.62 -1.02
C LYS A 51 21.15 -3.81 -1.53
N VAL A 52 21.45 -2.70 -2.20
CA VAL A 52 20.46 -1.94 -2.98
C VAL A 52 19.93 -2.83 -4.10
N SER A 53 18.61 -2.99 -4.16
CA SER A 53 17.96 -3.85 -5.15
C SER A 53 17.75 -3.12 -6.48
N VAL A 54 17.48 -1.82 -6.42
CA VAL A 54 17.28 -0.95 -7.59
C VAL A 54 17.67 0.49 -7.26
N GLU A 55 18.23 1.20 -8.23
CA GLU A 55 18.47 2.64 -8.15
C GLU A 55 17.48 3.39 -9.04
N TYR A 56 16.80 4.38 -8.46
CA TYR A 56 16.00 5.35 -9.21
C TYR A 56 16.64 6.72 -9.17
N VAL A 57 16.60 7.42 -10.29
CA VAL A 57 17.08 8.79 -10.40
C VAL A 57 15.99 9.66 -11.01
N ALA A 58 15.42 10.56 -10.21
CA ALA A 58 14.44 11.55 -10.63
C ALA A 58 15.13 12.89 -10.88
N LEU A 59 15.36 13.26 -12.14
CA LEU A 59 16.05 14.51 -12.49
C LEU A 59 15.07 15.55 -13.00
N LYS A 60 15.08 16.74 -12.40
CA LYS A 60 14.52 17.96 -12.98
C LYS A 60 15.47 18.49 -14.05
N ARG A 61 14.92 18.82 -15.22
CA ARG A 61 15.61 19.40 -16.38
C ARG A 61 14.82 20.62 -16.88
N LYS A 62 15.36 21.34 -17.88
CA LYS A 62 14.60 22.37 -18.59
C LYS A 62 13.40 21.71 -19.27
N GLY A 63 12.19 22.17 -18.95
CA GLY A 63 10.95 21.63 -19.53
C GLY A 63 10.30 20.45 -18.79
N GLY A 64 10.90 19.91 -17.72
CA GLY A 64 10.25 18.83 -16.98
C GLY A 64 11.15 17.97 -16.10
N TYR A 65 10.78 16.69 -16.04
CA TYR A 65 11.39 15.66 -15.21
C TYR A 65 11.60 14.38 -16.02
N ILE A 66 12.65 13.64 -15.65
CA ILE A 66 12.92 12.29 -16.15
C ILE A 66 13.14 11.34 -14.98
N LEU A 67 12.65 10.12 -15.10
CA LEU A 67 12.95 9.03 -14.20
C LEU A 67 13.87 8.03 -14.90
N LEU A 68 14.99 7.71 -14.26
CA LEU A 68 15.86 6.62 -14.65
C LEU A 68 15.76 5.49 -13.63
N ARG A 69 15.86 4.26 -14.11
CA ARG A 69 15.98 3.03 -13.31
C ARG A 69 17.28 2.34 -13.71
N ASP A 70 18.19 2.14 -12.76
CA ASP A 70 19.53 1.61 -12.96
C ASP A 70 20.28 2.30 -14.13
N GLY A 71 20.21 3.63 -14.16
CA GLY A 71 20.86 4.47 -15.17
C GLY A 71 20.18 4.48 -16.56
N ARG A 72 19.05 3.79 -16.74
CA ARG A 72 18.28 3.81 -17.99
C ARG A 72 17.04 4.69 -17.85
N PRO A 73 16.78 5.65 -18.77
CA PRO A 73 15.56 6.43 -18.76
C PRO A 73 14.36 5.53 -19.01
N ILE A 74 13.33 5.66 -18.17
CA ILE A 74 12.10 4.87 -18.27
C ILE A 74 10.84 5.72 -18.38
N TYR A 75 10.91 7.00 -18.05
CA TYR A 75 9.75 7.89 -18.11
C TYR A 75 10.16 9.37 -18.11
N GLU A 76 9.42 10.20 -18.84
CA GLU A 76 9.58 11.65 -18.90
C GLU A 76 8.22 12.32 -18.77
N THR A 77 8.17 13.44 -18.04
CA THR A 77 6.94 14.23 -17.85
C THR A 77 7.29 15.67 -17.45
N PRO A 78 6.53 16.69 -17.86
CA PRO A 78 6.67 18.04 -17.34
C PRO A 78 6.27 18.18 -15.86
N TYR A 79 5.55 17.21 -15.29
CA TYR A 79 4.94 17.30 -13.96
C TYR A 79 5.62 16.39 -12.94
N HIS A 80 6.19 17.00 -11.88
CA HIS A 80 6.77 16.27 -10.74
C HIS A 80 5.80 15.31 -10.05
N SER A 81 4.53 15.66 -9.92
CA SER A 81 3.49 14.83 -9.31
C SER A 81 3.17 13.57 -10.14
N GLU A 82 3.21 13.68 -11.46
CA GLU A 82 3.11 12.53 -12.37
C GLU A 82 4.34 11.63 -12.26
N LEU A 83 5.55 12.23 -12.24
CA LEU A 83 6.80 11.50 -12.03
C LEU A 83 6.80 10.75 -10.70
N LEU A 84 6.25 11.37 -9.65
CA LEU A 84 6.15 10.82 -8.31
C LEU A 84 5.24 9.60 -8.29
N LEU A 85 4.06 9.69 -8.93
CA LEU A 85 3.15 8.55 -9.08
C LEU A 85 3.83 7.40 -9.83
N PHE A 86 4.46 7.71 -10.96
CA PHE A 86 5.15 6.72 -11.78
C PHE A 86 6.30 6.01 -11.03
N LEU A 87 7.08 6.75 -10.24
CA LEU A 87 8.12 6.17 -9.37
C LEU A 87 7.52 5.18 -8.35
N LEU A 88 6.40 5.53 -7.71
CA LEU A 88 5.78 4.64 -6.71
C LEU A 88 5.25 3.36 -7.33
N ASP A 89 4.73 3.44 -8.55
CA ASP A 89 4.24 2.26 -9.27
C ASP A 89 5.41 1.38 -9.73
N CYS A 90 6.50 1.97 -10.22
CA CYS A 90 7.74 1.24 -10.51
C CYS A 90 8.29 0.53 -9.26
N PHE A 91 8.31 1.23 -8.12
CA PHE A 91 8.80 0.68 -6.86
C PHE A 91 7.95 -0.51 -6.41
N LEU A 92 6.62 -0.42 -6.52
CA LEU A 92 5.71 -1.52 -6.21
C LEU A 92 5.96 -2.73 -7.13
N ASP A 93 6.08 -2.51 -8.43
CA ASP A 93 6.36 -3.57 -9.41
C ASP A 93 7.67 -4.29 -9.12
N ASP A 94 8.73 -3.53 -8.85
CA ASP A 94 10.05 -4.09 -8.54
C ASP A 94 10.06 -4.81 -7.18
N PHE A 95 9.33 -4.29 -6.19
CA PHE A 95 9.08 -4.99 -4.94
C PHE A 95 8.40 -6.35 -5.19
N ILE A 96 7.30 -6.37 -5.94
CA ILE A 96 6.54 -7.61 -6.23
C ILE A 96 7.41 -8.63 -6.97
N LYS A 97 8.22 -8.18 -7.94
CA LYS A 97 9.11 -9.05 -8.73
C LYS A 97 10.27 -9.59 -7.92
N SER A 98 10.83 -8.80 -7.00
CA SER A 98 12.02 -9.15 -6.23
C SER A 98 11.73 -9.94 -4.95
N ILE A 99 10.58 -9.74 -4.32
CA ILE A 99 10.30 -10.33 -3.02
C ILE A 99 10.04 -11.84 -3.13
N ASP A 100 10.62 -12.61 -2.20
CA ASP A 100 10.49 -14.06 -2.07
C ASP A 100 10.13 -14.42 -0.64
N GLY A 101 9.60 -15.63 -0.44
CA GLY A 101 9.20 -16.08 0.91
C GLY A 101 7.90 -15.45 1.41
N TYR A 102 7.14 -14.76 0.54
CA TYR A 102 5.83 -14.19 0.87
C TYR A 102 4.77 -14.48 -0.21
N LEU A 103 3.54 -14.71 0.23
CA LEU A 103 2.33 -14.56 -0.58
C LEU A 103 1.93 -13.08 -0.53
N LEU A 104 1.87 -12.41 -1.69
CA LEU A 104 1.47 -11.01 -1.79
C LEU A 104 0.02 -10.93 -2.23
N ILE A 105 -0.80 -10.21 -1.47
CA ILE A 105 -2.23 -10.03 -1.72
C ILE A 105 -2.51 -8.53 -1.84
N HIS A 106 -3.25 -8.14 -2.86
CA HIS A 106 -3.85 -6.81 -2.95
C HIS A 106 -4.93 -6.67 -1.86
N ALA A 107 -4.54 -6.04 -0.76
CA ALA A 107 -5.36 -5.97 0.44
C ALA A 107 -4.94 -4.79 1.32
N ALA A 108 -5.90 -4.28 2.09
CA ALA A 108 -5.58 -3.46 3.24
C ALA A 108 -5.32 -4.36 4.45
N VAL A 109 -4.48 -3.88 5.36
CA VAL A 109 -4.16 -4.56 6.61
C VAL A 109 -4.23 -3.54 7.74
N LEU A 110 -5.09 -3.82 8.72
CA LEU A 110 -5.24 -3.03 9.93
C LEU A 110 -4.96 -3.91 11.14
N VAL A 111 -4.42 -3.30 12.21
CA VAL A 111 -3.99 -3.99 13.42
C VAL A 111 -4.71 -3.42 14.64
N LYS A 112 -5.29 -4.29 15.46
CA LYS A 112 -5.86 -3.96 16.78
C LYS A 112 -5.50 -5.09 17.74
N ASN A 113 -5.23 -4.77 19.01
CA ASN A 113 -4.88 -5.77 20.04
C ASN A 113 -3.73 -6.74 19.64
N GLY A 114 -2.77 -6.27 18.83
CA GLY A 114 -1.64 -7.09 18.36
C GLY A 114 -1.97 -8.13 17.29
N ARG A 115 -3.20 -8.13 16.76
CA ARG A 115 -3.67 -9.03 15.69
C ARG A 115 -4.05 -8.21 14.46
N ALA A 116 -3.95 -8.82 13.28
CA ALA A 116 -4.22 -8.15 12.02
C ALA A 116 -5.50 -8.68 11.36
N ILE A 117 -6.31 -7.75 10.85
CA ILE A 117 -7.33 -8.07 9.85
C ILE A 117 -6.77 -7.81 8.46
N VAL A 118 -7.07 -8.70 7.52
CA VAL A 118 -6.71 -8.54 6.11
C VAL A 118 -7.99 -8.30 5.34
N LEU A 119 -7.99 -7.27 4.49
CA LEU A 119 -9.11 -6.86 3.65
C LEU A 119 -8.77 -7.05 2.17
N PRO A 120 -8.76 -8.29 1.62
CA PRO A 120 -8.51 -8.51 0.21
C PRO A 120 -9.61 -7.89 -0.62
N ALA A 121 -9.22 -7.13 -1.64
CA ALA A 121 -10.17 -6.38 -2.41
C ALA A 121 -9.70 -6.18 -3.85
N LYS A 122 -10.67 -6.26 -4.77
CA LYS A 122 -10.52 -5.65 -6.08
C LYS A 122 -10.60 -4.13 -5.96
N SER A 123 -10.05 -3.43 -6.95
CA SER A 123 -10.24 -1.98 -7.05
C SER A 123 -11.72 -1.63 -6.99
N ARG A 124 -12.04 -0.54 -6.29
CA ARG A 124 -13.40 0.03 -6.15
C ARG A 124 -14.35 -0.71 -5.20
N SER A 125 -13.88 -1.65 -4.37
CA SER A 125 -14.72 -2.31 -3.35
C SER A 125 -15.03 -1.47 -2.09
N GLY A 126 -14.41 -0.30 -1.94
CA GLY A 126 -14.50 0.51 -0.71
C GLY A 126 -13.39 0.25 0.33
N LYS A 127 -12.40 -0.59 0.03
CA LYS A 127 -11.23 -0.90 0.89
C LYS A 127 -10.60 0.33 1.56
N SER A 128 -10.22 1.34 0.79
CA SER A 128 -9.54 2.54 1.31
C SER A 128 -10.48 3.37 2.19
N THR A 129 -11.76 3.48 1.83
CA THR A 129 -12.79 4.12 2.65
C THR A 129 -12.96 3.40 3.99
N LEU A 130 -13.09 2.07 3.97
CA LEU A 130 -13.22 1.25 5.17
C LEU A 130 -11.96 1.32 6.05
N SER A 131 -10.77 1.36 5.43
CA SER A 131 -9.50 1.53 6.16
C SER A 131 -9.44 2.85 6.91
N ILE A 132 -9.86 3.95 6.28
CA ILE A 132 -9.96 5.27 6.95
C ILE A 132 -10.94 5.19 8.13
N ALA A 133 -12.12 4.62 7.93
CA ALA A 133 -13.10 4.46 9.00
C ALA A 133 -12.53 3.66 10.19
N LEU A 134 -11.88 2.52 9.92
CA LEU A 134 -11.27 1.68 10.96
C LEU A 134 -10.14 2.39 11.71
N ILE A 135 -9.32 3.19 11.02
CA ILE A 135 -8.27 3.99 11.65
C ILE A 135 -8.88 4.99 12.65
N LYS A 136 -9.96 5.67 12.24
CA LYS A 136 -10.70 6.59 13.13
C LYS A 136 -11.38 5.84 14.27
N SER A 137 -11.83 4.60 14.06
CA SER A 137 -12.36 3.70 15.10
C SER A 137 -11.31 2.97 15.95
N GLY A 138 -10.04 3.38 15.91
CA GLY A 138 -9.00 2.90 16.84
C GLY A 138 -8.10 1.78 16.32
N PHE A 139 -8.31 1.28 15.10
CA PHE A 139 -7.34 0.39 14.47
C PHE A 139 -6.07 1.16 14.07
N ARG A 140 -4.96 0.45 14.00
CA ARG A 140 -3.70 0.97 13.46
C ARG A 140 -3.49 0.49 12.03
N TYR A 141 -3.21 1.42 11.14
CA TYR A 141 -2.87 1.18 9.75
C TYR A 141 -1.58 0.39 9.60
N LEU A 142 -1.54 -0.60 8.70
CA LEU A 142 -0.31 -1.32 8.35
C LEU A 142 -0.05 -1.29 6.83
N SER A 143 -1.07 -1.44 5.99
CA SER A 143 -0.98 -1.28 4.53
C SER A 143 -2.37 -1.07 3.91
N ASP A 144 -2.45 -0.43 2.76
CA ASP A 144 -3.66 -0.37 1.92
C ASP A 144 -3.45 -1.10 0.57
N GLU A 145 -2.22 -1.41 0.18
CA GLU A 145 -1.93 -1.94 -1.17
C GLU A 145 -1.48 -3.40 -1.15
N VAL A 146 -0.58 -3.78 -0.23
CA VAL A 146 -0.03 -5.14 -0.19
C VAL A 146 -0.01 -5.69 1.23
N ALA A 147 -0.72 -6.80 1.41
CA ALA A 147 -0.51 -7.71 2.52
C ALA A 147 0.53 -8.76 2.12
N ALA A 148 1.68 -8.77 2.80
CA ALA A 148 2.72 -9.77 2.58
C ALA A 148 2.65 -10.85 3.67
N ILE A 149 2.09 -12.01 3.32
CA ILE A 149 1.95 -13.16 4.21
C ILE A 149 3.20 -14.02 4.12
N ASN A 150 3.92 -14.19 5.22
CA ASN A 150 5.12 -15.02 5.22
C ASN A 150 4.75 -16.50 4.96
N LEU A 151 5.44 -17.15 4.00
CA LEU A 151 5.08 -18.51 3.58
C LEU A 151 5.25 -19.56 4.71
N LYS A 152 6.11 -19.28 5.70
CA LYS A 152 6.39 -20.20 6.83
C LYS A 152 5.53 -19.88 8.06
N THR A 153 5.50 -18.61 8.48
CA THR A 153 4.87 -18.22 9.75
C THR A 153 3.42 -17.80 9.61
N LEU A 154 2.93 -17.57 8.39
CA LEU A 154 1.59 -17.05 8.07
C LEU A 154 1.27 -15.68 8.69
N LYS A 155 2.26 -15.03 9.31
CA LYS A 155 2.13 -13.66 9.82
C LYS A 155 2.20 -12.67 8.67
N VAL A 156 1.40 -11.60 8.78
CA VAL A 156 1.37 -10.51 7.80
C VAL A 156 2.38 -9.43 8.13
N ARG A 157 3.04 -8.91 7.10
CA ARG A 157 3.77 -7.64 7.10
C ARG A 157 3.09 -6.67 6.15
N GLY A 158 3.14 -5.38 6.48
CA GLY A 158 2.60 -4.33 5.63
C GLY A 158 3.59 -3.83 4.60
N PHE A 159 3.06 -3.41 3.45
CA PHE A 159 3.69 -2.46 2.54
C PHE A 159 3.14 -1.06 2.85
N PRO A 160 3.87 -0.22 3.59
CA PRO A 160 3.26 0.95 4.21
C PRO A 160 3.23 2.15 3.24
N ARG A 161 2.36 2.07 2.23
CA ARG A 161 2.06 3.18 1.31
C ARG A 161 1.10 4.17 1.96
N SER A 162 1.08 5.41 1.51
CA SER A 162 -0.07 6.30 1.76
C SER A 162 -1.36 5.69 1.20
N ILE A 163 -2.48 6.03 1.82
CA ILE A 163 -3.82 5.60 1.39
C ILE A 163 -4.21 6.43 0.17
N ALA A 164 -4.50 5.79 -0.96
CA ALA A 164 -5.08 6.48 -2.10
C ALA A 164 -6.57 6.74 -1.85
N ILE A 165 -6.93 8.01 -1.68
CA ILE A 165 -8.28 8.45 -1.37
C ILE A 165 -8.99 8.79 -2.68
N ARG A 166 -10.28 8.49 -2.77
CA ARG A 166 -11.11 8.98 -3.88
C ARG A 166 -11.86 10.23 -3.44
N LYS A 167 -12.18 11.10 -4.39
CA LYS A 167 -13.01 12.28 -4.15
C LYS A 167 -14.31 11.97 -3.39
N LYS A 168 -15.02 10.91 -3.79
CA LYS A 168 -16.22 10.41 -3.09
C LYS A 168 -15.96 9.90 -1.66
N THR A 169 -14.74 9.47 -1.36
CA THR A 169 -14.37 9.08 0.01
C THR A 169 -14.20 10.31 0.89
N LEU A 170 -13.67 11.42 0.35
CA LEU A 170 -13.51 12.67 1.11
C LEU A 170 -14.85 13.20 1.61
N SER A 171 -15.92 13.11 0.82
CA SER A 171 -17.25 13.54 1.25
C SER A 171 -17.87 12.71 2.38
N LEU A 172 -17.33 11.51 2.64
CA LEU A 172 -17.79 10.65 3.75
C LEU A 172 -17.13 10.98 5.09
N PHE A 173 -16.06 11.78 5.07
CA PHE A 173 -15.30 12.13 6.27
C PHE A 173 -15.20 13.66 6.38
N PRO A 174 -15.97 14.29 7.29
CA PRO A 174 -15.91 15.74 7.50
C PRO A 174 -14.49 16.23 7.82
N SER A 175 -13.71 15.42 8.55
CA SER A 175 -12.29 15.63 8.76
C SER A 175 -11.50 14.31 8.80
N LEU A 176 -10.36 14.30 8.13
CA LEU A 176 -9.37 13.21 8.21
C LEU A 176 -8.39 13.41 9.38
N GLU A 177 -8.13 14.66 9.75
CA GLU A 177 -7.21 15.04 10.82
C GLU A 177 -7.87 14.89 12.20
N PRO A 178 -7.07 14.67 13.28
CA PRO A 178 -5.60 14.56 13.30
C PRO A 178 -5.07 13.16 12.96
N GLU A 179 -5.96 12.18 12.71
CA GLU A 179 -5.52 10.79 12.52
C GLU A 179 -4.80 10.56 11.20
N ILE A 180 -5.20 11.26 10.14
CA ILE A 180 -4.71 11.08 8.78
C ILE A 180 -4.44 12.46 8.17
N ASN A 181 -3.18 12.75 7.87
CA ASN A 181 -2.78 13.97 7.18
C ASN A 181 -3.16 13.85 5.70
N TYR A 182 -3.76 14.90 5.15
CA TYR A 182 -4.22 14.91 3.76
C TYR A 182 -3.22 15.61 2.83
N ARG A 183 -2.96 15.03 1.65
CA ARG A 183 -2.16 15.64 0.58
C ARG A 183 -2.84 15.49 -0.76
N PHE A 184 -2.75 16.53 -1.57
CA PHE A 184 -3.39 16.61 -2.88
C PHE A 184 -2.36 17.04 -3.93
N PHE A 185 -2.42 16.39 -5.08
CA PHE A 185 -1.66 16.77 -6.26
C PHE A 185 -2.60 16.78 -7.47
N SER A 186 -2.33 17.66 -8.42
CA SER A 186 -2.99 17.60 -9.72
C SER A 186 -2.01 17.88 -10.85
N PHE A 187 -2.30 17.31 -12.02
CA PHE A 187 -1.56 17.57 -13.25
C PHE A 187 -2.44 17.23 -14.47
N PRO A 188 -2.21 17.87 -15.62
CA PRO A 188 -2.83 17.48 -16.89
C PRO A 188 -2.48 16.03 -17.29
N GLY A 189 -3.50 15.23 -17.62
CA GLY A 189 -3.34 13.90 -18.21
C GLY A 189 -4.09 13.76 -19.53
N ALA A 190 -3.94 12.61 -20.20
CA ALA A 190 -4.47 12.38 -21.54
C ALA A 190 -6.00 12.53 -21.68
N LYS A 191 -6.75 12.37 -20.59
CA LYS A 191 -8.23 12.46 -20.55
C LYS A 191 -8.72 13.60 -19.65
N GLY A 192 -7.90 14.64 -19.48
CA GLY A 192 -8.15 15.77 -18.59
C GLY A 192 -7.29 15.74 -17.32
N THR A 193 -7.65 16.56 -16.33
CA THR A 193 -6.87 16.69 -15.08
C THR A 193 -6.89 15.39 -14.27
N VAL A 194 -5.70 14.93 -13.91
CA VAL A 194 -5.50 13.85 -12.94
C VAL A 194 -5.45 14.47 -11.55
N GLU A 195 -6.32 14.00 -10.65
CA GLU A 195 -6.36 14.38 -9.24
C GLU A 195 -5.87 13.21 -8.38
N LEU A 196 -4.80 13.43 -7.60
CA LEU A 196 -4.27 12.46 -6.65
C LEU A 196 -4.54 12.93 -5.23
N HIS A 197 -5.24 12.11 -4.46
CA HIS A 197 -5.56 12.38 -3.06
C HIS A 197 -4.92 11.32 -2.19
N PHE A 198 -4.09 11.73 -1.23
CA PHE A 198 -3.38 10.84 -0.34
C PHE A 198 -3.74 11.11 1.12
N GLY A 199 -4.04 10.03 1.83
CA GLY A 199 -4.13 10.00 3.28
C GLY A 199 -2.87 9.41 3.87
N ILE A 200 -2.23 10.12 4.79
CA ILE A 200 -1.04 9.68 5.50
C ILE A 200 -1.42 9.48 6.96
N PRO A 201 -1.70 8.24 7.41
CA PRO A 201 -1.97 7.98 8.81
C PRO A 201 -0.85 8.49 9.72
N SER A 202 -1.21 9.10 10.85
CA SER A 202 -0.22 9.56 11.82
C SER A 202 0.60 8.39 12.36
N ARG A 203 1.78 8.68 12.92
CA ARG A 203 2.62 7.64 13.54
C ARG A 203 1.87 6.85 14.62
N ARG A 204 1.03 7.51 15.42
CA ARG A 204 0.21 6.86 16.46
C ARG A 204 -0.83 5.91 15.88
N LYS A 205 -1.35 6.25 14.69
CA LYS A 205 -2.34 5.45 13.96
C LYS A 205 -1.70 4.45 12.99
N THR A 206 -0.38 4.29 13.01
CA THR A 206 0.34 3.34 12.17
C THR A 206 0.96 2.24 13.03
N ALA A 207 0.74 0.99 12.66
CA ALA A 207 1.38 -0.16 13.27
C ALA A 207 2.86 -0.22 12.86
N SER A 208 3.71 -0.81 13.70
CA SER A 208 5.14 -0.91 13.41
C SER A 208 5.39 -1.77 12.16
N ILE A 209 5.91 -1.14 11.11
CA ILE A 209 6.19 -1.74 9.80
C ILE A 209 7.34 -2.77 9.82
N THR A 210 8.18 -2.72 10.86
CA THR A 210 9.26 -3.70 11.08
C THR A 210 8.75 -4.97 11.73
N LYS A 211 7.57 -4.94 12.36
CA LYS A 211 6.93 -6.11 12.98
C LYS A 211 6.07 -6.89 11.96
N SER A 212 5.74 -8.11 12.35
CA SER A 212 4.75 -8.95 11.67
C SER A 212 3.65 -9.34 12.66
N PHE A 213 2.42 -9.49 12.19
CA PHE A 213 1.26 -9.73 13.04
C PHE A 213 0.56 -11.05 12.65
N PRO A 214 0.04 -11.82 13.62
CA PRO A 214 -0.85 -12.93 13.29
C PRO A 214 -2.14 -12.38 12.65
N VAL A 215 -2.65 -13.08 11.64
CA VAL A 215 -3.92 -12.73 11.02
C VAL A 215 -5.05 -13.30 11.86
N SER A 216 -5.97 -12.45 12.34
CA SER A 216 -7.17 -12.90 13.04
C SER A 216 -8.28 -13.27 12.07
N SER A 217 -8.50 -12.43 11.06
CA SER A 217 -9.62 -12.59 10.14
C SER A 217 -9.27 -12.06 8.75
N ILE A 218 -9.85 -12.70 7.74
CA ILE A 218 -9.85 -12.25 6.35
C ILE A 218 -11.27 -11.80 6.02
N ILE A 219 -11.45 -10.52 5.74
CA ILE A 219 -12.77 -9.92 5.54
C ILE A 219 -12.81 -9.33 4.13
N PHE A 220 -13.69 -9.86 3.29
CA PHE A 220 -13.86 -9.40 1.91
C PHE A 220 -14.92 -8.29 1.87
N PRO A 221 -14.54 -7.01 1.67
CA PRO A 221 -15.49 -5.91 1.67
C PRO A 221 -16.29 -5.86 0.36
N VAL A 222 -17.58 -5.62 0.49
CA VAL A 222 -18.53 -5.42 -0.62
C VAL A 222 -19.35 -4.18 -0.32
N TYR A 223 -19.20 -3.15 -1.15
CA TYR A 223 -20.00 -1.94 -1.02
C TYR A 223 -21.42 -2.16 -1.57
N THR A 224 -22.43 -1.91 -0.74
CA THR A 224 -23.85 -2.13 -1.04
C THR A 224 -24.66 -0.87 -0.71
N PRO A 225 -24.73 0.13 -1.62
CA PRO A 225 -25.37 1.42 -1.33
C PRO A 225 -26.86 1.31 -0.96
N ASN A 226 -27.56 0.33 -1.53
CA ASN A 226 -28.99 0.11 -1.33
C ASN A 226 -29.30 -1.05 -0.36
N GLY A 227 -28.27 -1.62 0.29
CA GLY A 227 -28.41 -2.80 1.15
C GLY A 227 -28.46 -2.48 2.64
N THR A 228 -28.05 -3.43 3.46
CA THR A 228 -27.78 -3.26 4.89
C THR A 228 -26.31 -3.58 5.18
N THR A 229 -25.77 -2.98 6.24
CA THR A 229 -24.44 -3.39 6.72
C THR A 229 -24.58 -4.70 7.49
N SER A 230 -23.94 -5.75 6.99
CA SER A 230 -23.96 -7.09 7.56
C SER A 230 -22.63 -7.83 7.33
N ILE A 231 -22.41 -8.89 8.09
CA ILE A 231 -21.28 -9.79 7.92
C ILE A 231 -21.78 -11.23 7.88
N ASP A 232 -21.23 -12.01 6.96
CA ASP A 232 -21.54 -13.44 6.83
C ASP A 232 -20.25 -14.25 6.82
N GLY A 233 -20.29 -15.45 7.40
CA GLY A 233 -19.20 -16.41 7.28
C GLY A 233 -18.98 -16.82 5.82
N LEU A 234 -17.72 -16.98 5.43
CA LEU A 234 -17.33 -17.42 4.09
C LEU A 234 -16.67 -18.79 4.14
N GLY A 235 -17.20 -19.73 3.35
CA GLY A 235 -16.63 -21.07 3.20
C GLY A 235 -15.15 -21.02 2.80
N LYS A 236 -14.34 -21.91 3.37
CA LYS A 236 -12.87 -21.89 3.23
C LYS A 236 -12.41 -21.99 1.77
N ALA A 237 -13.02 -22.85 0.97
CA ALA A 237 -12.69 -22.98 -0.45
C ALA A 237 -12.92 -21.66 -1.22
N GLN A 238 -14.06 -21.01 -0.99
CA GLN A 238 -14.37 -19.71 -1.58
C GLN A 238 -13.42 -18.61 -1.10
N ALA A 239 -13.04 -18.63 0.17
CA ALA A 239 -12.07 -17.70 0.72
C ALA A 239 -10.68 -17.87 0.08
N VAL A 240 -10.19 -19.11 -0.10
CA VAL A 240 -8.93 -19.38 -0.82
C VAL A 240 -9.01 -18.83 -2.24
N PHE A 241 -10.11 -19.12 -2.97
CA PHE A 241 -10.30 -18.61 -4.32
C PHE A 241 -10.26 -17.07 -4.37
N ASN A 242 -10.93 -16.40 -3.44
CA ASN A 242 -10.96 -14.94 -3.38
C ASN A 242 -9.60 -14.33 -3.00
N VAL A 243 -8.84 -14.95 -2.07
CA VAL A 243 -7.46 -14.56 -1.75
C VAL A 243 -6.58 -14.68 -3.00
N MET A 244 -6.65 -15.83 -3.68
CA MET A 244 -5.86 -16.09 -4.88
C MET A 244 -6.16 -15.09 -5.98
N ARG A 245 -7.43 -14.72 -6.21
CA ARG A 245 -7.79 -13.68 -7.19
C ARG A 245 -7.18 -12.31 -6.90
N CYS A 246 -6.83 -12.04 -5.65
CA CYS A 246 -6.18 -10.79 -5.24
C CYS A 246 -4.66 -10.93 -5.16
N SER A 247 -4.08 -12.10 -5.45
CA SER A 247 -2.63 -12.33 -5.31
C SER A 247 -1.83 -11.79 -6.50
N PHE A 248 -0.75 -11.06 -6.20
CA PHE A 248 0.15 -10.48 -7.22
C PHE A 248 1.14 -11.49 -7.82
N ASN A 249 1.62 -12.45 -7.04
CA ASN A 249 2.81 -13.25 -7.36
C ASN A 249 2.52 -14.74 -7.65
N GLN A 250 1.31 -15.05 -8.09
CA GLN A 250 0.86 -16.41 -8.42
C GLN A 250 1.80 -17.10 -9.43
N ARG A 251 2.17 -16.39 -10.50
CA ARG A 251 3.05 -16.92 -11.57
C ARG A 251 4.47 -17.22 -11.08
N LYS A 252 4.98 -16.43 -10.13
CA LYS A 252 6.37 -16.54 -9.65
C LYS A 252 6.58 -17.76 -8.75
N LEU A 253 5.64 -18.03 -7.85
CA LEU A 253 5.85 -19.01 -6.77
C LEU A 253 4.98 -20.28 -6.88
N LYS A 254 4.13 -20.38 -7.93
CA LYS A 254 3.31 -21.56 -8.26
C LYS A 254 2.62 -22.14 -7.01
N ASP A 255 2.79 -23.44 -6.76
CA ASP A 255 2.14 -24.19 -5.69
C ASP A 255 2.43 -23.65 -4.27
N LYS A 256 3.58 -22.98 -4.05
CA LYS A 256 3.91 -22.44 -2.72
C LYS A 256 2.90 -21.39 -2.29
N VAL A 257 2.53 -20.48 -3.20
CA VAL A 257 1.56 -19.42 -2.91
C VAL A 257 0.17 -20.01 -2.68
N PHE A 258 -0.24 -20.99 -3.49
CA PHE A 258 -1.52 -21.67 -3.29
C PHE A 258 -1.57 -22.41 -1.95
N LYS A 259 -0.54 -23.20 -1.62
CA LYS A 259 -0.44 -23.90 -0.32
C LYS A 259 -0.45 -22.92 0.86
N THR A 260 0.24 -21.79 0.76
CA THR A 260 0.20 -20.76 1.79
C THR A 260 -1.19 -20.13 1.92
N ALA A 261 -1.89 -19.85 0.82
CA ALA A 261 -3.26 -19.34 0.87
C ALA A 261 -4.21 -20.34 1.56
N VAL A 262 -4.10 -21.63 1.23
CA VAL A 262 -4.86 -22.70 1.89
C VAL A 262 -4.55 -22.75 3.39
N ASN A 263 -3.28 -22.78 3.77
CA ASN A 263 -2.87 -22.85 5.17
C ASN A 263 -3.31 -21.62 5.97
N LEU A 264 -3.18 -20.42 5.38
CA LEU A 264 -3.67 -19.18 5.97
C LEU A 264 -5.18 -19.27 6.24
N VAL A 265 -5.98 -19.54 5.20
CA VAL A 265 -7.45 -19.57 5.29
C VAL A 265 -7.93 -20.65 6.27
N ARG A 266 -7.27 -21.81 6.35
CA ARG A 266 -7.60 -22.87 7.31
C ARG A 266 -7.49 -22.40 8.77
N GLN A 267 -6.58 -21.48 9.06
CA GLN A 267 -6.30 -21.00 10.42
C GLN A 267 -6.95 -19.65 10.76
N THR A 268 -7.65 -19.03 9.82
CA THR A 268 -8.24 -17.70 9.98
C THR A 268 -9.72 -17.70 9.68
N ASP A 269 -10.51 -17.01 10.48
CA ASP A 269 -11.92 -16.80 10.16
C ASP A 269 -12.06 -15.93 8.92
N CYS A 270 -13.02 -16.28 8.06
CA CYS A 270 -13.20 -15.67 6.76
C CYS A 270 -14.62 -15.17 6.63
N TYR A 271 -14.78 -13.92 6.19
CA TYR A 271 -16.07 -13.26 6.16
C TYR A 271 -16.28 -12.45 4.89
N ILE A 272 -17.54 -12.29 4.48
CA ILE A 272 -17.95 -11.24 3.55
C ILE A 272 -18.60 -10.13 4.37
N LEU A 273 -18.12 -8.90 4.20
CA LEU A 273 -18.71 -7.72 4.83
C LEU A 273 -19.43 -6.90 3.77
N ARG A 274 -20.75 -6.81 3.87
CA ARG A 274 -21.56 -5.87 3.07
C ARG A 274 -21.63 -4.56 3.83
N THR A 275 -21.35 -3.46 3.14
CA THR A 275 -21.23 -2.15 3.77
C THR A 275 -22.13 -1.14 3.08
N LYS A 276 -23.11 -0.63 3.82
CA LYS A 276 -23.83 0.61 3.54
C LYS A 276 -23.37 1.71 4.49
N GLU A 277 -23.45 1.43 5.79
CA GLU A 277 -23.07 2.31 6.90
C GLU A 277 -21.69 1.93 7.45
N LEU A 278 -20.77 2.90 7.44
CA LEU A 278 -19.38 2.71 7.87
C LEU A 278 -19.25 2.51 9.39
N SER A 279 -20.04 3.23 10.19
CA SER A 279 -20.04 3.12 11.66
C SER A 279 -20.33 1.69 12.11
N LYS A 280 -21.44 1.13 11.61
CA LYS A 280 -21.84 -0.26 11.88
C LYS A 280 -20.82 -1.27 11.35
N ALA A 281 -20.17 -1.00 10.22
CA ALA A 281 -19.11 -1.87 9.70
C ALA A 281 -17.89 -1.89 10.65
N CYS A 282 -17.48 -0.73 11.17
CA CYS A 282 -16.40 -0.64 12.14
C CYS A 282 -16.73 -1.34 13.47
N GLU A 283 -17.97 -1.25 13.93
CA GLU A 283 -18.45 -1.93 15.13
C GLU A 283 -18.37 -3.45 14.96
N ILE A 284 -18.96 -3.98 13.87
CA ILE A 284 -18.92 -5.41 13.54
C ILE A 284 -17.47 -5.93 13.52
N ILE A 285 -16.58 -5.24 12.80
CA ILE A 285 -15.17 -5.65 12.70
C ILE A 285 -14.47 -5.56 14.05
N SER A 286 -14.80 -4.56 14.87
CA SER A 286 -14.23 -4.41 16.21
C SER A 286 -14.59 -5.56 17.14
N ASN A 287 -15.77 -6.17 16.98
CA ASN A 287 -16.22 -7.29 17.80
C ASN A 287 -15.58 -8.63 17.40
N LEU A 288 -14.81 -8.67 16.31
CA LEU A 288 -14.08 -9.87 15.86
C LEU A 288 -12.65 -9.97 16.45
N ILE A 289 -12.15 -8.95 17.18
CA ILE A 289 -10.72 -8.79 17.52
C ILE A 289 -10.43 -8.28 18.93
#